data_AF-A0AAU6EI56-F1
#
_entry.id   AF-A0AAU6EI56-F1
#
_cell.length_a   1.000
_cell.length_b   1.000
_cell.length_c   1.000
_cell.angle_alpha   90.00
_cell.angle_beta   90.00
_cell.angle_gamma   90.00
#
_symmetry.space_group_name_H-M   'P 1'
#
loop_
_entity.id
_entity.type
_entity.pdbx_description
1 polymer ?
#
loop_
_entity_poly.entity_id
_entity_poly.type
_entity_poly.pdbx_seq_one_letter_code
_entity_poly.pdbx_strand_id
1 'polypeptide(L)'
;MAGDPEVHDNPAARDEPQKEFRNERGEARNERGERTRERIAQAGERAGQAAERRSELARGETAPSSLSPPSSLPSRTERMERAGARLGKARLRADQARERAVAGYRSAAQAHRNAAASHDRAAAAGSGDAETHRLQALEHRRQAAADEHRSSMAEREGPVLSEGDPLKGGPERTGL
;
A
#
# COMPACT_ATOMS: atom_id res chain seq x y z
N MET A 1 -46.62 -38.15 -61.04
CA MET A 1 -46.29 -36.75 -60.68
C MET A 1 -46.13 -36.73 -59.17
N ALA A 2 -44.88 -36.75 -58.71
CA ALA A 2 -44.53 -36.71 -57.29
C ALA A 2 -44.15 -35.25 -56.97
N GLY A 3 -44.78 -34.68 -55.95
CA GLY A 3 -44.48 -33.33 -55.46
C GLY A 3 -43.39 -33.39 -54.39
N ASP A 4 -42.35 -32.58 -54.58
CA ASP A 4 -41.31 -32.32 -53.58
C ASP A 4 -41.86 -31.40 -52.47
N PRO A 5 -41.64 -31.71 -51.18
CA PRO A 5 -41.91 -30.77 -50.10
C PRO A 5 -40.71 -29.82 -49.90
N GLU A 6 -40.98 -28.52 -50.00
CA GLU A 6 -40.06 -27.44 -49.64
C GLU A 6 -39.68 -27.53 -48.15
N VAL A 7 -38.38 -27.73 -47.89
CA VAL A 7 -37.77 -27.63 -46.57
C VAL A 7 -37.49 -26.16 -46.31
N HIS A 8 -38.33 -25.52 -45.50
CA HIS A 8 -38.04 -24.20 -44.94
C HIS A 8 -37.00 -24.32 -43.82
N ASP A 9 -35.75 -24.00 -44.15
CA ASP A 9 -34.71 -23.75 -43.15
C ASP A 9 -35.07 -22.49 -42.35
N ASN A 10 -35.28 -22.68 -41.04
CA ASN A 10 -35.58 -21.63 -40.07
C ASN A 10 -34.27 -21.16 -39.41
N PRO A 11 -33.74 -19.96 -39.69
CA PRO A 11 -32.46 -19.50 -39.14
C PRO A 11 -32.52 -18.91 -37.72
N ALA A 12 -33.64 -19.02 -36.99
CA ALA A 12 -33.88 -18.26 -35.76
C ALA A 12 -33.38 -18.91 -34.44
N ALA A 13 -32.52 -19.94 -34.46
CA ALA A 13 -32.13 -20.69 -33.26
C ALA A 13 -30.63 -20.63 -32.91
N ARG A 14 -30.00 -19.45 -32.94
CA ARG A 14 -28.62 -19.24 -32.47
C ARG A 14 -28.46 -17.96 -31.64
N ASP A 15 -29.13 -17.91 -30.50
CA ASP A 15 -28.95 -16.96 -29.39
C ASP A 15 -29.15 -17.77 -28.11
N GLU A 16 -28.36 -17.78 -27.04
CA GLU A 16 -27.12 -17.13 -26.61
C GLU A 16 -26.51 -18.05 -25.52
N PRO A 17 -25.19 -18.31 -25.47
CA PRO A 17 -24.55 -18.74 -24.22
C PRO A 17 -23.40 -17.81 -23.77
N GLN A 18 -23.36 -16.54 -24.23
CA GLN A 18 -22.21 -15.65 -23.98
C GLN A 18 -22.35 -14.70 -22.78
N LYS A 19 -23.49 -14.68 -22.07
CA LYS A 19 -23.69 -13.73 -20.95
C LYS A 19 -23.11 -14.21 -19.61
N GLU A 20 -23.02 -15.51 -19.35
CA GLU A 20 -22.52 -16.02 -18.05
C GLU A 20 -20.99 -15.91 -17.89
N PHE A 21 -20.19 -16.14 -18.94
CA PHE A 21 -18.72 -16.10 -18.85
C PHE A 21 -18.09 -14.72 -18.56
N ARG A 22 -18.86 -13.63 -18.64
CA ARG A 22 -18.36 -12.27 -18.33
C ARG A 22 -18.47 -11.92 -16.84
N ASN A 23 -19.41 -12.51 -16.09
CA ASN A 23 -19.58 -12.23 -14.67
C ASN A 23 -18.46 -12.84 -13.81
N GLU A 24 -18.07 -14.09 -14.07
CA GLU A 24 -17.03 -14.79 -13.28
C GLU A 24 -15.66 -14.08 -13.33
N ARG A 25 -15.33 -13.44 -14.47
CA ARG A 25 -14.07 -12.69 -14.61
C ARG A 25 -14.07 -11.37 -13.84
N GLY A 26 -15.24 -10.79 -13.56
CA GLY A 26 -15.39 -9.61 -12.73
C GLY A 26 -15.25 -9.95 -11.25
N GLU A 27 -15.92 -11.01 -10.81
CA GLU A 27 -15.86 -11.52 -9.43
C GLU A 27 -14.46 -11.98 -9.04
N ALA A 28 -13.76 -12.72 -9.91
CA ALA A 28 -12.38 -13.14 -9.68
C ALA A 28 -11.35 -11.99 -9.66
N ARG A 29 -11.70 -10.79 -10.15
CA ARG A 29 -10.88 -9.57 -9.99
C ARG A 29 -11.17 -8.87 -8.67
N ASN A 30 -12.43 -8.82 -8.26
CA ASN A 30 -12.83 -8.27 -6.97
C ASN A 30 -12.24 -9.09 -5.81
N GLU A 31 -12.31 -10.42 -5.87
CA GLU A 31 -11.69 -11.29 -4.85
C GLU A 31 -10.17 -11.09 -4.74
N ARG A 32 -9.48 -10.90 -5.86
CA ARG A 32 -8.03 -10.62 -5.84
C ARG A 32 -7.72 -9.26 -5.20
N GLY A 33 -8.58 -8.27 -5.43
CA GLY A 33 -8.51 -6.96 -4.78
C GLY A 33 -8.72 -7.07 -3.27
N GLU A 34 -9.72 -7.83 -2.83
CA GLU A 34 -10.00 -8.05 -1.40
C GLU A 34 -8.88 -8.81 -0.70
N ARG A 35 -8.37 -9.89 -1.29
CA ARG A 35 -7.20 -10.62 -0.75
C ARG A 35 -5.96 -9.73 -0.64
N THR A 36 -5.81 -8.76 -1.54
CA THR A 36 -4.70 -7.80 -1.49
C THR A 36 -4.91 -6.77 -0.38
N ARG A 37 -6.14 -6.27 -0.18
CA ARG A 37 -6.48 -5.39 0.96
C ARG A 37 -6.27 -6.08 2.30
N GLU A 38 -6.70 -7.33 2.42
CA GLU A 38 -6.52 -8.12 3.65
C GLU A 38 -5.03 -8.30 3.97
N ARG A 39 -4.19 -8.58 2.97
CA ARG A 39 -2.74 -8.66 3.15
C ARG A 39 -2.11 -7.33 3.56
N ILE A 40 -2.58 -6.22 3.00
CA ILE A 40 -2.10 -4.87 3.38
C ILE A 40 -2.53 -4.53 4.82
N ALA A 41 -3.77 -4.85 5.21
CA ALA A 41 -4.27 -4.66 6.57
C ALA A 41 -3.46 -5.50 7.58
N GLN A 42 -3.26 -6.79 7.31
CA GLN A 42 -2.44 -7.66 8.14
C GLN A 42 -0.97 -7.19 8.24
N ALA A 43 -0.42 -6.62 7.16
CA ALA A 43 0.92 -6.05 7.19
C ALA A 43 0.97 -4.79 8.08
N GLY A 44 -0.07 -3.96 8.04
CA GLY A 44 -0.23 -2.80 8.92
C GLY A 44 -0.30 -3.18 10.40
N GLU A 45 -1.10 -4.20 10.75
CA GLU A 45 -1.19 -4.70 12.13
C GLU A 45 0.14 -5.24 12.64
N ARG A 46 0.85 -6.04 11.82
CA ARG A 46 2.17 -6.56 12.20
C ARG A 46 3.20 -5.44 12.39
N ALA A 47 3.13 -4.39 11.58
CA ALA A 47 3.98 -3.21 11.72
C ALA A 47 3.66 -2.45 13.02
N GLY A 48 2.39 -2.31 13.38
CA GLY A 48 1.94 -1.72 14.64
C GLY A 48 2.44 -2.50 15.87
N GLN A 49 2.25 -3.82 15.89
CA GLN A 49 2.74 -4.70 16.96
C GLN A 49 4.27 -4.72 17.08
N ALA A 50 4.98 -4.56 15.96
CA ALA A 50 6.44 -4.44 15.99
C ALA A 50 6.88 -3.08 16.57
N ALA A 51 6.16 -2.00 16.28
CA ALA A 51 6.41 -0.67 16.85
C ALA A 51 6.10 -0.62 18.36
N GLU A 52 5.04 -1.28 18.81
CA GLU A 52 4.71 -1.43 20.24
C GLU A 52 5.77 -2.20 21.00
N ARG A 53 6.15 -3.41 20.53
CA ARG A 53 7.24 -4.19 21.15
C ARG A 53 8.55 -3.42 21.24
N ARG A 54 8.83 -2.59 20.24
CA ARG A 54 10.02 -1.74 20.23
C ARG A 54 9.92 -0.60 21.24
N SER A 55 8.73 -0.07 21.47
CA SER A 55 8.44 0.93 22.49
C SER A 55 8.48 0.33 23.90
N GLU A 56 8.00 -0.90 24.07
CA GLU A 56 8.11 -1.65 25.33
C GLU A 56 9.57 -1.94 25.69
N LEU A 57 10.37 -2.40 24.73
CA LEU A 57 11.81 -2.60 24.95
C LEU A 57 12.53 -1.29 25.27
N ALA A 58 12.16 -0.18 24.62
CA ALA A 58 12.71 1.14 24.93
C ALA A 58 12.30 1.68 26.31
N ARG A 59 11.14 1.26 26.84
CA ARG A 59 10.67 1.61 28.19
C ARG A 59 11.19 0.67 29.28
N GLY A 60 11.45 -0.60 28.93
CA GLY A 60 11.91 -1.64 29.86
C GLY A 60 13.43 -1.71 30.06
N GLU A 61 14.21 -0.86 29.39
CA GLU A 61 15.67 -0.84 29.50
C GLU A 61 16.15 -0.07 30.76
N THR A 62 15.68 -0.53 31.94
CA THR A 62 16.27 -0.23 33.26
C THR A 62 16.30 -1.50 34.15
N ALA A 63 17.17 -2.45 33.77
CA ALA A 63 18.07 -3.36 34.55
C ALA A 63 17.58 -4.10 35.85
N PRO A 64 18.16 -5.26 36.30
CA PRO A 64 19.62 -5.47 36.46
C PRO A 64 20.23 -6.88 36.19
N SER A 65 21.51 -6.82 35.79
CA SER A 65 22.67 -7.60 36.26
C SER A 65 22.57 -9.13 36.46
N SER A 66 23.23 -9.90 35.59
CA SER A 66 24.15 -10.94 36.06
C SER A 66 25.24 -11.25 35.03
N LEU A 67 26.48 -11.22 35.54
CA LEU A 67 27.67 -11.95 35.08
C LEU A 67 28.48 -11.38 33.90
N SER A 68 29.69 -10.95 34.27
CA SER A 68 30.86 -10.56 33.48
C SER A 68 30.88 -9.13 32.91
N PRO A 69 31.75 -8.23 33.42
CA PRO A 69 32.06 -7.01 32.70
C PRO A 69 32.73 -7.39 31.37
N PRO A 70 32.21 -6.97 30.20
CA PRO A 70 32.97 -7.13 28.97
C PRO A 70 34.26 -6.34 29.12
N SER A 71 35.40 -7.04 29.05
CA SER A 71 36.71 -6.39 29.03
C SER A 71 36.75 -5.44 27.84
N SER A 72 37.06 -4.17 28.08
CA SER A 72 37.02 -3.02 27.15
C SER A 72 35.61 -2.50 26.80
N LEU A 73 35.18 -1.46 27.53
CA LEU A 73 34.11 -0.59 27.06
C LEU A 73 34.55 0.08 25.75
N PRO A 74 33.69 0.14 24.72
CA PRO A 74 34.01 0.84 23.49
C PRO A 74 34.32 2.30 23.81
N SER A 75 35.35 2.85 23.19
CA SER A 75 35.72 4.26 23.28
C SER A 75 34.54 5.17 22.90
N ARG A 76 34.57 6.43 23.38
CA ARG A 76 33.54 7.43 23.03
C ARG A 76 33.37 7.56 21.51
N THR A 77 34.48 7.54 20.78
CA THR A 77 34.52 7.58 19.31
C THR A 77 33.81 6.39 18.68
N GLU A 78 34.10 5.16 19.11
CA GLU A 78 33.40 3.97 18.62
C GLU A 78 31.89 3.98 18.94
N ARG A 79 31.50 4.53 20.10
CA ARG A 79 30.07 4.69 20.43
C ARG A 79 29.38 5.69 19.50
N MET A 80 30.03 6.82 19.20
CA MET A 80 29.52 7.83 18.28
C MET A 80 29.45 7.30 16.84
N GLU A 81 30.46 6.56 16.38
CA GLU A 81 30.48 5.93 15.06
C GLU A 81 29.34 4.90 14.92
N ARG A 82 29.16 4.02 15.92
CA ARG A 82 28.03 3.08 15.94
C ARG A 82 26.68 3.79 15.95
N ALA A 83 26.55 4.89 16.68
CA ALA A 83 25.32 5.68 16.70
C ALA A 83 25.04 6.32 15.32
N GLY A 84 26.05 6.90 14.68
CA GLY A 84 25.95 7.45 13.32
C GLY A 84 25.57 6.38 12.29
N ALA A 85 26.23 5.22 12.33
CA ALA A 85 25.91 4.10 11.44
C ALA A 85 24.47 3.58 11.64
N ARG A 86 23.98 3.53 12.88
CA ARG A 86 22.58 3.16 13.20
C ARG A 86 21.60 4.20 12.66
N LEU A 87 21.89 5.49 12.83
CA LEU A 87 21.06 6.58 12.30
C LEU A 87 21.00 6.53 10.76
N GLY A 88 22.13 6.35 10.08
CA GLY A 88 22.18 6.21 8.62
C GLY A 88 21.35 5.03 8.12
N LYS A 89 21.48 3.86 8.76
CA LYS A 89 20.67 2.68 8.43
C LYS A 89 19.18 2.91 8.70
N ALA A 90 18.84 3.62 9.78
CA ALA A 90 17.44 3.94 10.10
C ALA A 90 16.82 4.88 9.05
N ARG A 91 17.55 5.90 8.62
CA ARG A 91 17.13 6.82 7.55
C ARG A 91 16.88 6.07 6.23
N LEU A 92 17.84 5.27 5.79
CA LEU A 92 17.69 4.47 4.57
C LEU A 92 16.46 3.56 4.62
N ARG A 93 16.20 2.91 5.75
CA ARG A 93 15.01 2.05 5.92
C ARG A 93 13.71 2.87 5.92
N ALA A 94 13.72 4.06 6.51
CA ALA A 94 12.55 4.94 6.51
C ALA A 94 12.23 5.43 5.08
N ASP A 95 13.25 5.80 4.30
CA ASP A 95 13.07 6.19 2.89
C ASP A 95 12.51 5.03 2.05
N GLN A 96 13.08 3.82 2.19
CA GLN A 96 12.56 2.64 1.51
C GLN A 96 11.12 2.29 1.92
N ALA A 97 10.78 2.46 3.20
CA ALA A 97 9.41 2.25 3.67
C ALA A 97 8.44 3.28 3.07
N ARG A 98 8.85 4.54 2.97
CA ARG A 98 8.07 5.61 2.34
C ARG A 98 7.82 5.34 0.86
N GLU A 99 8.85 4.99 0.11
CA GLU A 99 8.73 4.63 -1.32
C GLU A 99 7.74 3.48 -1.54
N ARG A 100 7.82 2.44 -0.70
CA ARG A 100 6.87 1.32 -0.73
C ARG A 100 5.46 1.75 -0.38
N ALA A 101 5.28 2.65 0.60
CA ALA A 101 3.97 3.18 0.97
C ALA A 101 3.35 3.99 -0.18
N VAL A 102 4.11 4.90 -0.80
CA VAL A 102 3.68 5.69 -1.98
C VAL A 102 3.25 4.76 -3.11
N ALA A 103 4.06 3.75 -3.44
CA ALA A 103 3.70 2.75 -4.46
C ALA A 103 2.43 1.97 -4.08
N GLY A 104 2.27 1.61 -2.80
CA GLY A 104 1.09 0.95 -2.27
C GLY A 104 -0.18 1.79 -2.44
N TYR A 105 -0.14 3.06 -2.04
CA TYR A 105 -1.28 3.98 -2.17
C TYR A 105 -1.68 4.20 -3.63
N ARG A 106 -0.71 4.37 -4.54
CA ARG A 106 -0.99 4.49 -5.98
C ARG A 106 -1.67 3.25 -6.55
N SER A 107 -1.19 2.08 -6.16
CA SER A 107 -1.78 0.80 -6.58
C SER A 107 -3.22 0.65 -6.05
N ALA A 108 -3.46 1.00 -4.79
CA ALA A 108 -4.79 0.97 -4.18
C ALA A 108 -5.76 1.94 -4.88
N ALA A 109 -5.33 3.18 -5.13
CA ALA A 109 -6.12 4.16 -5.87
C ALA A 109 -6.52 3.63 -7.27
N GLN A 110 -5.58 3.02 -8.00
CA GLN A 110 -5.88 2.43 -9.29
C GLN A 110 -6.88 1.26 -9.20
N ALA A 111 -6.76 0.41 -8.18
CA ALA A 111 -7.71 -0.67 -7.95
C ALA A 111 -9.13 -0.14 -7.68
N HIS A 112 -9.25 0.91 -6.87
CA HIS A 112 -10.52 1.59 -6.60
C HIS A 112 -11.13 2.22 -7.85
N ARG A 113 -10.33 2.88 -8.71
CA ARG A 113 -10.81 3.41 -10.00
C ARG A 113 -11.34 2.30 -10.91
N ASN A 114 -10.63 1.17 -10.97
CA ASN A 114 -11.06 0.01 -11.77
C ASN A 114 -12.36 -0.62 -11.25
N ALA A 115 -12.53 -0.69 -9.92
CA ALA A 115 -13.75 -1.16 -9.28
C ALA A 115 -14.93 -0.21 -9.59
N ALA A 116 -14.72 1.11 -9.45
CA ALA A 116 -15.72 2.10 -9.81
C ALA A 116 -16.18 1.97 -11.27
N ALA A 117 -15.22 1.88 -12.20
CA ALA A 117 -15.53 1.70 -13.63
C ALA A 117 -16.23 0.36 -13.94
N SER A 118 -16.08 -0.65 -13.08
CA SER A 118 -16.80 -1.92 -13.23
C SER A 118 -18.25 -1.80 -12.78
N HIS A 119 -18.51 -1.11 -11.67
CA HIS A 119 -19.87 -0.80 -11.23
C HIS A 119 -20.60 0.15 -12.19
N ASP A 120 -19.92 1.17 -12.74
CA ASP A 120 -20.51 2.05 -13.75
C ASP A 120 -20.98 1.25 -14.98
N ARG A 121 -20.16 0.29 -15.43
CA ARG A 121 -20.52 -0.60 -16.54
C ARG A 121 -21.69 -1.52 -16.19
N ALA A 122 -21.73 -2.06 -14.97
CA ALA A 122 -22.86 -2.89 -14.52
C ALA A 122 -24.17 -2.08 -14.48
N ALA A 123 -24.13 -0.86 -13.94
CA ALA A 123 -25.27 0.05 -13.93
C ALA A 123 -25.73 0.44 -15.35
N ALA A 124 -24.80 0.73 -16.27
CA ALA A 124 -25.12 1.06 -17.65
C ALA A 124 -25.69 -0.14 -18.43
N ALA A 125 -25.26 -1.35 -18.11
CA ALA A 125 -25.78 -2.59 -18.69
C ALA A 125 -27.13 -3.02 -18.08
N GLY A 126 -27.65 -2.32 -17.06
CA GLY A 126 -28.86 -2.72 -16.34
C GLY A 126 -28.71 -4.05 -15.59
N SER A 127 -27.47 -4.41 -15.23
CA SER A 127 -27.22 -5.62 -14.44
C SER A 127 -27.49 -5.32 -12.97
N GLY A 128 -28.48 -6.00 -12.39
CA GLY A 128 -28.87 -5.79 -10.99
C GLY A 128 -29.46 -4.41 -10.74
N ASP A 129 -29.34 -3.94 -9.50
CA ASP A 129 -29.79 -2.61 -9.10
C ASP A 129 -28.76 -1.54 -9.52
N ALA A 130 -29.12 -0.77 -10.55
CA ALA A 130 -28.29 0.30 -11.09
C ALA A 130 -27.99 1.40 -10.06
N GLU A 131 -28.88 1.68 -9.12
CA GLU A 131 -28.66 2.70 -8.09
C GLU A 131 -27.63 2.23 -7.06
N THR A 132 -27.76 0.99 -6.58
CA THR A 132 -26.73 0.36 -5.74
C THR A 132 -25.35 0.38 -6.43
N HIS A 133 -25.26 0.04 -7.72
CA HIS A 133 -24.00 0.10 -8.43
C HIS A 133 -23.43 1.52 -8.56
N ARG A 134 -24.27 2.53 -8.81
CA ARG A 134 -23.83 3.94 -8.84
C ARG A 134 -23.29 4.39 -7.48
N LEU A 135 -23.94 4.00 -6.38
CA LEU A 135 -23.49 4.28 -5.03
C LEU A 135 -22.14 3.61 -4.73
N GLN A 136 -21.97 2.34 -5.11
CA GLN A 136 -20.70 1.61 -4.98
C GLN A 136 -19.58 2.24 -5.81
N ALA A 137 -19.88 2.68 -7.03
CA ALA A 137 -18.92 3.38 -7.88
C ALA A 137 -18.46 4.70 -7.24
N LEU A 138 -19.39 5.46 -6.66
CA LEU A 138 -19.07 6.71 -5.95
C LEU A 138 -18.16 6.46 -4.74
N GLU A 139 -18.48 5.43 -3.94
CA GLU A 139 -17.68 5.08 -2.76
C GLU A 139 -16.25 4.70 -3.14
N HIS A 140 -16.07 3.88 -4.19
CA HIS A 140 -14.74 3.57 -4.68
C HIS A 140 -13.99 4.79 -5.22
N ARG A 141 -14.65 5.74 -5.87
CA ARG A 141 -13.99 7.00 -6.28
C ARG A 141 -13.51 7.82 -5.08
N ARG A 142 -14.29 7.87 -3.99
CA ARG A 142 -13.87 8.52 -2.74
C ARG A 142 -12.64 7.84 -2.13
N GLN A 143 -12.63 6.52 -2.12
CA GLN A 143 -11.49 5.74 -1.63
C GLN A 143 -10.23 5.96 -2.49
N ALA A 144 -10.37 6.00 -3.82
CA ALA A 144 -9.27 6.33 -4.72
C ALA A 144 -8.68 7.72 -4.43
N ALA A 145 -9.53 8.74 -4.27
CA ALA A 145 -9.11 10.09 -3.94
C ALA A 145 -8.39 10.16 -2.58
N ALA A 146 -8.86 9.40 -1.59
CA ALA A 146 -8.19 9.31 -0.28
C ALA A 146 -6.80 8.70 -0.39
N ASP A 147 -6.63 7.64 -1.17
CA ASP A 147 -5.32 7.00 -1.39
C ASP A 147 -4.38 7.90 -2.20
N GLU A 148 -4.88 8.64 -3.20
CA GLU A 148 -4.10 9.65 -3.91
C GLU A 148 -3.62 10.76 -2.98
N HIS A 149 -4.50 11.25 -2.10
CA HIS A 149 -4.13 12.23 -1.09
C HIS A 149 -3.03 11.69 -0.16
N ARG A 150 -3.17 10.45 0.33
CA ARG A 150 -2.14 9.79 1.15
C ARG A 150 -0.82 9.62 0.41
N SER A 151 -0.86 9.22 -0.86
CA SER A 151 0.34 9.18 -1.72
C SER A 151 0.99 10.55 -1.78
N SER A 152 0.23 11.62 -2.03
CA SER A 152 0.77 12.97 -2.14
C SER A 152 1.39 13.47 -0.83
N MET A 153 0.80 13.13 0.32
CA MET A 153 1.33 13.48 1.64
C MET A 153 2.61 12.69 1.93
N ALA A 154 2.63 11.39 1.65
CA ALA A 154 3.82 10.56 1.79
C ALA A 154 4.96 10.97 0.84
N GLU A 155 4.66 11.60 -0.30
CA GLU A 155 5.67 12.19 -1.19
C GLU A 155 6.18 13.55 -0.67
N ARG A 156 5.30 14.37 -0.07
CA ARG A 156 5.65 15.68 0.50
C ARG A 156 6.46 15.56 1.79
N GLU A 157 6.25 14.51 2.58
CA GLU A 157 7.08 14.16 3.74
C GLU A 157 8.45 13.57 3.33
N GLY A 158 8.97 13.99 2.17
CA GLY A 158 10.35 13.73 1.76
C GLY A 158 11.34 14.10 2.87
N PRO A 159 12.56 13.54 2.85
CA PRO A 159 13.48 13.68 3.96
C PRO A 159 13.68 15.17 4.20
N VAL A 160 13.27 15.62 5.40
CA VAL A 160 13.70 16.93 5.90
C VAL A 160 15.21 16.80 5.98
N LEU A 161 15.88 17.26 4.92
CA LEU A 161 17.28 17.60 4.96
C LEU A 161 17.33 18.69 6.02
N SER A 162 17.55 18.28 7.27
CA SER A 162 18.00 19.16 8.31
C SER A 162 19.42 19.54 7.89
N GLU A 163 19.49 20.48 6.94
CA GLU A 163 20.64 21.35 6.71
C GLU A 163 20.90 22.05 8.02
N GLY A 164 21.75 21.43 8.81
CA GLY A 164 21.99 21.78 10.19
C GLY A 164 22.96 20.77 10.75
N ASP A 165 24.06 20.57 10.03
CA ASP A 165 25.27 19.97 10.55
C ASP A 165 25.85 20.98 11.55
N PRO A 166 25.63 20.86 12.87
CA PRO A 166 25.99 21.91 13.82
C PRO A 166 27.48 21.83 14.20
N LEU A 167 28.29 21.07 13.48
CA LEU A 167 29.69 20.79 13.83
C LEU A 167 30.72 21.53 12.96
N LYS A 168 30.30 22.51 12.15
CA LYS A 168 31.19 23.36 11.32
C LYS A 168 31.26 24.84 11.75
N GLY A 169 30.95 25.16 13.00
CA GLY A 169 31.22 26.47 13.60
C GLY A 169 32.35 26.36 14.63
N GLY A 170 33.50 27.00 14.37
CA GLY A 170 34.74 26.92 15.16
C GLY A 170 34.67 27.45 16.60
N PRO A 171 35.83 27.64 17.25
CA PRO A 171 36.54 28.87 16.94
C PRO A 171 38.01 28.67 16.58
N GLU A 172 38.41 29.30 15.48
CA GLU A 172 39.79 29.68 15.23
C GLU A 172 40.25 30.60 16.37
N ARG A 173 41.17 30.13 17.20
CA ARG A 173 41.94 31.00 18.10
C ARG A 173 43.08 31.60 17.29
N THR A 174 42.82 32.73 16.65
CA THR A 174 43.86 33.68 16.24
C THR A 174 44.48 34.29 17.49
N GLY A 175 45.80 34.41 17.46
CA GLY A 175 46.64 34.61 18.63
C GLY A 175 46.67 36.02 19.20
N LEU A 176 47.33 36.08 20.35
CA LEU A 176 48.17 37.17 20.86
C LEU A 176 49.26 36.52 21.71
#